data_AF-A0A8S2D4C4-F1
#
_entry.id   AF-A0A8S2D4C4-F1
#
_cell.length_a   1.000
_cell.length_b   1.000
_cell.length_c   1.000
_cell.angle_alpha   90.00
_cell.angle_beta   90.00
_cell.angle_gamma   90.00
#
_symmetry.space_group_name_H-M   'P 1'
#
loop_
_entity.id
_entity.type
_entity.pdbx_description
1 polymer ?
#
loop_
_entity_poly.entity_id
_entity_poly.type
_entity_poly.pdbx_seq_one_letter_code
_entity_poly.pdbx_strand_id
1 'polypeptide(L)' 'MAAPLPGLNLVVFMGSTRINRLGTPLLNLVVKQLKARGHNVTTLDAKEEKFPLLEKPYHHYKGGDDKAPAWLEKWA' A
#
# COMPACT_ATOMS: atom_id res chain seq x y z
N MET A 1 26.86 -9.67 26.32
CA MET A 1 25.80 -8.79 25.77
C MET A 1 26.10 -8.60 24.30
N ALA A 2 25.19 -8.95 23.39
CA ALA A 2 25.40 -8.75 21.95
C ALA A 2 25.37 -7.26 21.61
N ALA A 3 26.25 -6.82 20.70
CA ALA A 3 26.24 -5.44 20.19
C ALA A 3 24.89 -5.14 19.51
N PRO A 4 24.35 -3.92 19.61
CA PRO A 4 23.12 -3.55 18.92
C PRO A 4 23.30 -3.74 17.41
N LEU A 5 22.34 -4.40 16.76
CA LEU A 5 22.35 -4.58 15.32
C LEU A 5 22.26 -3.21 14.63
N PRO A 6 22.99 -2.99 13.51
CA PRO A 6 22.92 -1.74 12.77
C PRO A 6 21.51 -1.49 12.23
N GLY A 7 21.18 -0.22 12.01
CA GLY A 7 19.93 0.17 11.37
C GLY A 7 19.78 -0.46 9.97
N LEU A 8 18.61 -1.02 9.69
CA LEU A 8 18.28 -1.61 8.39
C LEU A 8 17.63 -0.57 7.47
N ASN A 9 17.75 -0.79 6.16
CA ASN A 9 16.96 -0.10 5.15
C ASN A 9 15.66 -0.88 4.92
N LEU A 10 14.52 -0.29 5.27
CA LEU A 10 13.22 -0.93 5.23
C LEU A 10 12.28 -0.18 4.28
N VAL A 11 11.55 -0.94 3.48
CA VAL A 11 10.43 -0.42 2.68
C VAL A 11 9.14 -0.83 3.37
N VAL A 12 8.29 0.15 3.67
CA VAL A 12 6.92 -0.09 4.14
C VAL A 12 5.97 0.22 3.00
N PHE A 13 5.31 -0.81 2.49
CA PHE A 13 4.43 -0.73 1.33
C PHE A 13 2.95 -0.75 1.75
N MET A 14 2.23 0.32 1.40
CA MET A 14 0.79 0.43 1.56
C MET A 14 0.09 -0.03 0.28
N GLY A 15 -0.35 -1.28 0.26
CA GLY A 15 -0.92 -1.93 -0.94
C GLY A 15 -2.41 -1.64 -1.22
N SER A 16 -3.10 -0.86 -0.39
CA SER A 16 -4.53 -0.61 -0.57
C SER A 16 -4.81 0.72 -1.28
N THR A 17 -5.47 0.64 -2.44
CA THR A 17 -5.97 1.80 -3.21
C THR A 17 -7.44 2.11 -2.95
N ARG A 18 -8.09 1.39 -2.01
CA ARG A 18 -9.52 1.56 -1.72
C ARG A 18 -9.86 2.99 -1.30
N ILE A 19 -11.05 3.45 -1.67
CA ILE A 19 -11.54 4.81 -1.38
C ILE A 19 -11.58 5.08 0.13
N ASN A 20 -12.09 4.12 0.92
CA ASN A 20 -12.21 4.22 2.39
C ASN A 20 -11.13 3.40 3.12
N ARG A 21 -9.87 3.52 2.72
CA ARG A 21 -8.77 2.77 3.34
C ARG A 21 -8.49 3.25 4.78
N LEU A 22 -8.55 2.33 5.74
CA LEU A 22 -8.20 2.57 7.15
C LEU A 22 -6.72 2.31 7.47
N GLY A 23 -5.91 1.93 6.46
CA GLY A 23 -4.52 1.55 6.67
C GLY A 23 -3.55 2.72 6.87
N THR A 24 -3.94 3.96 6.52
CA THR A 24 -3.05 5.12 6.61
C THR A 24 -2.58 5.43 8.05
N PRO A 25 -3.46 5.44 9.08
CA PRO A 25 -3.01 5.61 10.46
C PRO A 25 -2.06 4.49 10.93
N LEU A 26 -2.31 3.25 10.49
CA LEU A 26 -1.45 2.11 10.82
C LEU A 26 -0.07 2.23 10.16
N LEU A 27 -0.02 2.65 8.89
CA LEU A 27 1.23 2.93 8.18
C LEU A 27 2.08 3.94 8.96
N ASN A 28 1.47 5.05 9.38
CA ASN A 28 2.15 6.10 10.14
C ASN A 28 2.69 5.57 11.48
N LEU A 29 1.91 4.74 12.18
CA LEU A 29 2.33 4.12 13.42
C LEU A 29 3.55 3.20 13.20
N VAL A 30 3.50 2.33 12.19
CA VAL A 30 4.59 1.40 11.86
C VAL A 30 5.87 2.17 11.50
N VAL A 31 5.78 3.15 10.62
CA VAL A 31 6.93 3.97 10.21
C VAL A 31 7.54 4.71 11.40
N LYS A 32 6.71 5.27 12.28
CA LYS A 32 7.16 5.92 13.52
C LYS A 32 7.94 4.94 14.40
N GLN A 33 7.42 3.73 14.60
CA GLN A 33 8.05 2.71 15.44
C GLN A 33 9.37 2.18 14.84
N LEU A 34 9.43 2.00 13.52
CA LEU A 34 10.64 1.56 12.84
C LEU A 34 11.75 2.62 12.90
N LYS A 35 11.40 3.90 12.67
CA LYS A 35 12.34 5.02 12.81
C LYS A 35 12.84 5.17 14.25
N ALA A 36 11.95 5.00 15.25
CA ALA A 36 12.33 5.05 16.66
C ALA A 36 13.32 3.95 17.07
N ARG A 37 13.37 2.84 16.33
CA ARG A 37 14.34 1.74 16.51
C ARG A 37 15.66 1.97 15.74
N GLY A 38 15.83 3.13 15.09
CA GLY A 38 17.04 3.47 14.35
C GLY A 38 17.10 2.88 12.94
N HIS A 39 15.97 2.46 12.35
CA HIS A 39 15.93 2.01 10.97
C HIS A 39 15.75 3.17 9.99
N ASN A 40 16.34 3.03 8.80
CA ASN A 40 16.06 3.90 7.67
C ASN A 40 14.83 3.38 6.93
N VAL A 41 13.78 4.19 6.83
CA VAL A 41 12.46 3.72 6.37
C VAL A 41 11.98 4.53 5.18
N THR A 42 11.73 3.84 4.07
CA THR A 42 11.06 4.38 2.87
C THR A 42 9.61 3.92 2.86
N THR A 43 8.68 4.85 2.65
CA THR A 43 7.27 4.55 2.47
C THR A 43 6.92 4.53 0.99
N LEU A 44 6.21 3.49 0.56
CA LEU A 44 5.62 3.39 -0.78
C LEU A 44 4.12 3.21 -0.64
N ASP A 45 3.33 4.06 -1.30
CA ASP A 45 1.88 3.98 -1.29
C ASP A 45 1.37 3.68 -2.70
N ALA A 46 0.73 2.53 -2.88
CA ALA A 46 0.23 2.08 -4.17
C ALA A 46 -0.81 3.03 -4.79
N LYS A 47 -1.51 3.83 -3.97
CA LYS A 47 -2.46 4.85 -4.44
C LYS A 47 -1.74 6.11 -4.92
N GLU A 48 -0.73 6.57 -4.19
CA GLU A 48 0.05 7.76 -4.56
C GLU A 48 0.90 7.50 -5.81
N GLU A 49 1.51 6.32 -5.87
CA GLU A 49 2.31 5.85 -7.00
C GLU A 49 1.47 5.33 -8.18
N LYS A 50 0.13 5.43 -8.09
CA LYS A 50 -0.82 5.06 -9.14
C LYS A 50 -0.64 3.64 -9.69
N PHE A 51 -0.44 2.67 -8.79
CA PHE A 51 -0.36 1.26 -9.18
C PHE A 51 -1.67 0.82 -9.83
N PRO A 52 -1.64 -0.13 -10.78
CA PRO A 52 -2.83 -0.64 -11.45
C PRO A 52 -3.63 -1.59 -10.53
N LEU A 53 -4.21 -1.05 -9.45
CA LEU A 53 -4.98 -1.78 -8.46
C LEU A 53 -6.41 -1.24 -8.38
N LEU A 54 -7.37 -2.13 -8.18
CA LEU A 54 -8.79 -1.77 -8.15
C LEU A 54 -9.19 -0.98 -6.90
N GLU A 55 -9.88 0.14 -7.10
CA GLU A 55 -10.41 0.96 -5.99
C GLU A 55 -11.67 0.34 -5.35
N LYS A 56 -12.40 -0.50 -6.08
CA LYS A 56 -13.55 -1.29 -5.58
C LYS A 56 -13.51 -2.74 -6.04
N PRO A 57 -14.20 -3.69 -5.36
CA PRO A 57 -14.25 -5.08 -5.81
C PRO A 57 -14.72 -5.21 -7.26
N TYR A 58 -14.18 -6.18 -8.00
CA TYR A 58 -14.48 -6.37 -9.43
C TYR A 58 -15.99 -6.56 -9.72
N HIS A 59 -16.70 -7.29 -8.85
CA HIS A 59 -18.14 -7.51 -9.00
C HIS A 59 -19.01 -6.27 -8.73
N HIS A 60 -18.44 -5.15 -8.27
CA HIS A 60 -19.14 -3.87 -8.10
C HIS A 60 -19.10 -3.00 -9.36
N TYR A 61 -18.39 -3.41 -10.42
CA TYR A 61 -18.46 -2.76 -11.72
C TYR A 61 -19.72 -3.27 -12.45
N LYS A 62 -20.61 -2.35 -12.82
CA LYS A 62 -21.94 -2.67 -13.38
C LYS A 62 -21.98 -2.65 -14.92
N GLY A 63 -20.82 -2.47 -15.57
CA GLY A 63 -20.75 -2.20 -17.00
C GLY A 63 -21.14 -0.75 -17.33
N GLY A 64 -21.17 -0.41 -18.62
CA GLY A 64 -21.43 0.97 -19.07
C GLY A 64 -20.30 1.96 -18.73
N ASP A 65 -20.65 3.11 -18.15
CA ASP A 65 -19.68 4.13 -17.68
C ASP A 65 -18.91 3.71 -16.43
N ASP A 66 -19.32 2.63 -15.76
CA ASP A 66 -18.72 2.09 -14.53
C ASP A 66 -18.14 0.69 -14.78
N LYS A 67 -17.31 0.60 -15.83
CA LYS A 67 -16.60 -0.62 -16.25
C LYS A 67 -15.31 -0.83 -15.45
N ALA A 68 -14.97 -2.10 -15.27
CA ALA A 68 -13.66 -2.47 -14.76
C ALA A 68 -12.57 -2.05 -15.77
N PRO A 69 -11.32 -1.86 -15.33
CA PRO A 69 -10.23 -1.52 -16.23
C PRO A 69 -10.02 -2.57 -17.31
N ALA A 70 -9.78 -2.15 -18.56
CA ALA A 70 -9.62 -3.05 -19.71
C ALA A 70 -8.50 -4.10 -19.55
N TRP A 71 -7.44 -3.79 -18.78
CA TRP A 71 -6.35 -4.74 -18.51
C TRP A 71 -6.79 -5.96 -17.68
N LEU A 72 -7.92 -5.87 -16.98
CA LEU A 72 -8.50 -6.98 -16.21
C LEU A 72 -9.43 -7.86 -17.06
N GLU A 73 -10.06 -7.31 -18.10
CA GLU A 73 -10.95 -8.06 -18.99
C GLU A 73 -10.22 -9.21 -19.69
N LYS A 74 -8.90 -9.10 -19.88
CA LYS A 74 -8.07 -10.17 -20.46
C LYS A 74 -7.99 -11.43 -19.59
N TRP A 75 -8.28 -11.33 -18.30
CA TRP A 75 -8.09 -12.41 -17.31
C TRP A 75 -9.37 -12.77 -16.55
N ALA A 76 -10.49 -12.14 -16.89
CA ALA A 76 -11.82 -12.41 -16.32
C ALA A 76 -12.56 -13.49 -17.12
#